data_AF-A0A6B3GYT5-F1
#
_entry.id   AF-A0A6B3GYT5-F1
#
_cell.length_a   1.000
_cell.length_b   1.000
_cell.length_c   1.000
_cell.angle_alpha   90.00
_cell.angle_beta   90.00
_cell.angle_gamma   90.00
#
_symmetry.space_group_name_H-M   'P 1'
#
loop_
_entity.id
_entity.type
_entity.pdbx_description
1 polymer ?
#
loop_
_entity_poly.entity_id
_entity_poly.type
_entity_poly.pdbx_seq_one_letter_code
_entity_poly.pdbx_strand_id
1 'polypeptide(L)' 'MDPVTALRRIAFLLERSQAATYRVKAFRTAAEVVTAMAPGEAAERVAAGTLERVSGIGPRTAQVIREALAGEVPGYL' A
#
# COMPACT_ATOMS: atom_id res chain seq x y z
N MET A 1 -1.98 -10.41 5.60
CA MET A 1 -3.18 -9.61 5.21
C MET A 1 -3.07 -9.31 3.71
N ASP A 2 -4.16 -9.19 2.97
CA ASP A 2 -4.05 -8.73 1.56
C ASP A 2 -3.59 -7.25 1.50
N PRO A 3 -2.51 -6.90 0.77
CA PRO A 3 -1.98 -5.54 0.75
C PRO A 3 -2.95 -4.50 0.18
N VAL A 4 -3.80 -4.86 -0.78
CA VAL A 4 -4.82 -3.94 -1.31
C VAL A 4 -5.84 -3.59 -0.22
N THR A 5 -6.26 -4.60 0.54
CA THR A 5 -7.16 -4.45 1.70
C THR A 5 -6.54 -3.54 2.76
N ALA A 6 -5.27 -3.74 3.09
CA ALA A 6 -4.54 -2.89 4.03
C ALA A 6 -4.52 -1.41 3.60
N LEU A 7 -4.12 -1.15 2.36
CA LEU A 7 -4.04 0.21 1.80
C LEU A 7 -5.39 0.91 1.78
N ARG A 8 -6.46 0.21 1.35
CA ARG A 8 -7.83 0.74 1.36
C ARG A 8 -8.32 1.03 2.78
N ARG A 9 -8.01 0.15 3.74
CA ARG A 9 -8.38 0.35 5.15
C ARG A 9 -7.71 1.58 5.74
N ILE A 10 -6.41 1.75 5.49
CA ILE A 10 -5.66 2.93 5.94
C ILE A 10 -6.23 4.20 5.30
N ALA A 11 -6.47 4.20 3.99
CA ALA A 11 -7.06 5.36 3.31
C ALA A 11 -8.40 5.77 3.94
N PHE A 12 -9.26 4.80 4.22
CA PHE A 12 -10.53 5.02 4.91
C PHE A 12 -10.34 5.62 6.31
N LEU A 13 -9.40 5.09 7.11
CA LEU A 13 -9.15 5.60 8.46
C LEU A 13 -8.62 7.04 8.44
N LEU A 14 -7.72 7.37 7.50
CA LEU A 14 -7.21 8.72 7.30
C LEU A 14 -8.30 9.70 6.87
N GLU A 15 -9.19 9.28 5.97
CA GLU A 15 -10.32 10.10 5.52
C GLU A 15 -11.29 10.36 6.67
N ARG A 16 -11.62 9.31 7.43
CA ARG A 16 -12.49 9.41 8.62
C ARG A 16 -11.92 10.33 9.69
N SER A 17 -10.60 10.37 9.84
CA SER A 17 -9.93 11.23 10.82
C SER A 17 -9.62 12.63 10.29
N GLN A 18 -10.14 13.02 9.11
CA GLN A 18 -9.86 14.30 8.46
C GLN A 18 -8.35 14.59 8.29
N ALA A 19 -7.55 13.54 8.04
CA ALA A 19 -6.13 13.71 7.76
C ALA A 19 -5.91 14.45 6.43
N ALA A 20 -4.68 14.93 6.21
CA ALA A 20 -4.34 15.67 5.00
C ALA A 20 -4.68 14.88 3.73
N THR A 21 -5.42 15.52 2.81
CA THR A 21 -5.96 14.91 1.58
C THR A 21 -4.91 14.21 0.73
N TYR A 22 -3.68 14.76 0.68
CA TYR A 22 -2.58 14.13 -0.08
C TYR A 22 -2.21 12.75 0.46
N ARG A 23 -2.34 12.51 1.78
CA ARG A 23 -2.07 11.19 2.38
C ARG A 23 -3.16 10.20 1.99
N VAL A 24 -4.43 10.59 2.11
CA VAL A 24 -5.57 9.76 1.68
C VAL A 24 -5.38 9.37 0.22
N LYS A 25 -5.07 10.34 -0.66
CA LYS A 25 -4.83 10.11 -2.09
C LYS A 25 -3.66 9.14 -2.32
N ALA A 26 -2.54 9.30 -1.62
CA ALA A 26 -1.39 8.41 -1.78
C ALA A 26 -1.74 6.94 -1.49
N PHE A 27 -2.50 6.67 -0.42
CA PHE A 27 -2.93 5.30 -0.10
C PHE A 27 -3.95 4.74 -1.10
N ARG A 28 -4.90 5.57 -1.58
CA ARG A 28 -5.84 5.18 -2.65
C ARG A 28 -5.11 4.82 -3.94
N THR A 29 -4.19 5.68 -4.39
CA THR A 29 -3.40 5.45 -5.60
C THR A 29 -2.53 4.20 -5.49
N ALA A 30 -1.87 3.99 -4.34
CA ALA A 30 -1.10 2.75 -4.14
C ALA A 30 -1.99 1.50 -4.21
N ALA A 31 -3.22 1.55 -3.67
CA ALA A 31 -4.16 0.43 -3.75
C ALA A 31 -4.57 0.13 -5.20
N GLU A 32 -4.81 1.17 -6.00
CA GLU A 32 -5.12 1.04 -7.44
C GLU A 32 -3.95 0.43 -8.21
N VAL A 33 -2.73 0.93 -7.97
CA VAL A 33 -1.50 0.40 -8.60
C VAL A 33 -1.31 -1.08 -8.29
N VAL A 34 -1.43 -1.48 -7.02
CA VAL A 34 -1.30 -2.89 -6.62
C VAL A 34 -2.44 -3.75 -7.16
N THR A 35 -3.66 -3.21 -7.29
CA THR A 35 -4.80 -3.92 -7.90
C THR A 35 -4.56 -4.19 -9.39
N ALA A 36 -3.85 -3.30 -10.09
CA ALA A 36 -3.55 -3.42 -11.51
C ALA A 36 -2.35 -4.34 -11.81
N MET A 37 -1.58 -4.74 -10.79
CA MET A 37 -0.46 -5.66 -10.94
C MET A 37 -0.94 -7.07 -11.26
N ALA A 38 -0.11 -7.82 -11.99
CA ALA A 38 -0.37 -9.24 -12.21
C ALA A 38 -0.33 -10.02 -10.87
N PRO A 39 -1.04 -11.16 -10.76
CA PRO A 39 -0.95 -12.01 -9.57
C PRO A 39 0.51 -12.34 -9.23
N GLY A 40 0.93 -12.06 -7.99
CA GLY A 40 2.30 -12.32 -7.52
C GLY A 40 3.32 -11.21 -7.79
N GLU A 41 3.07 -10.29 -8.73
CA GLU A 41 4.03 -9.25 -9.11
C GLU A 41 4.39 -8.34 -7.92
N ALA A 42 3.44 -8.00 -7.05
CA ALA A 42 3.73 -7.21 -5.85
C ALA A 42 4.74 -7.91 -4.92
N ALA A 43 4.64 -9.24 -4.78
CA ALA A 43 5.56 -10.03 -3.96
C ALA A 43 6.95 -10.11 -4.62
N GLU A 44 7.01 -10.31 -5.94
CA GLU A 44 8.26 -10.29 -6.70
C GLU A 44 8.99 -8.95 -6.57
N ARG A 45 8.27 -7.84 -6.68
CA ARG A 45 8.83 -6.49 -6.53
C ARG A 45 9.31 -6.21 -5.11
N VAL A 46 8.62 -6.73 -4.10
CA VAL A 46 9.09 -6.68 -2.70
C VAL A 46 10.39 -7.45 -2.54
N ALA A 47 10.45 -8.70 -3.01
CA ALA A 47 11.65 -9.53 -2.94
C ALA A 47 12.84 -8.88 -3.69
N ALA A 48 12.58 -8.24 -4.84
CA ALA A 48 13.58 -7.54 -5.62
C ALA A 48 13.93 -6.14 -5.08
N GLY A 49 13.25 -5.63 -4.05
CA GLY A 49 13.47 -4.27 -3.53
C GLY A 49 13.12 -3.15 -4.53
N THR A 50 12.21 -3.41 -5.48
CA THR A 50 11.88 -2.48 -6.57
C THR A 50 10.50 -1.85 -6.47
N LEU A 51 9.75 -2.15 -5.40
CA LEU A 51 8.38 -1.68 -5.23
C LEU A 51 8.25 -0.15 -5.29
N GLU A 52 9.19 0.59 -4.70
CA GLU A 52 9.22 2.06 -4.68
C GLU A 52 9.62 2.69 -6.03
N ARG A 53 10.05 1.87 -7.01
CA ARG A 53 10.26 2.33 -8.39
C ARG A 53 8.96 2.39 -9.18
N VAL A 54 7.86 1.85 -8.64
CA VAL A 54 6.55 1.88 -9.28
C VAL A 54 5.89 3.23 -9.01
N SER A 55 5.53 3.94 -10.07
CA SER A 55 4.81 5.21 -9.97
C SER A 55 3.53 5.03 -9.15
N GLY A 56 3.30 5.91 -8.18
CA GLY A 56 2.16 5.83 -7.25
C GLY A 56 2.43 5.03 -5.97
N ILE A 57 3.61 4.40 -5.83
CA ILE A 57 4.03 3.76 -4.58
C ILE A 57 5.17 4.57 -3.95
N GLY A 58 4.91 5.15 -2.78
CA GLY A 58 5.92 5.85 -1.97
C GLY A 58 6.40 5.00 -0.80
N PRO A 59 7.41 5.46 -0.03
CA PRO A 59 8.03 4.67 1.04
C PRO A 59 7.04 4.13 2.08
N ARG A 60 6.05 4.94 2.48
CA ARG A 60 5.02 4.55 3.46
C ARG A 60 4.05 3.50 2.93
N THR A 61 3.60 3.63 1.68
CA THR A 61 2.70 2.64 1.07
C THR A 61 3.46 1.36 0.75
N ALA A 62 4.72 1.46 0.34
CA ALA A 62 5.62 0.32 0.16
C ALA A 62 5.83 -0.46 1.46
N GLN A 63 6.03 0.24 2.59
CA GLN A 63 6.14 -0.41 3.90
C GLN A 63 4.89 -1.21 4.23
N VAL A 64 3.70 -0.62 4.08
CA VAL A 64 2.42 -1.30 4.32
C VAL A 64 2.25 -2.53 3.45
N ILE A 65 2.66 -2.46 2.18
CA ILE A 65 2.60 -3.60 1.25
C ILE A 65 3.53 -4.72 1.73
N ARG A 66 4.76 -4.39 2.16
CA ARG A 66 5.73 -5.36 2.69
C ARG A 66 5.20 -6.07 3.94
N GLU A 67 4.72 -5.31 4.93
CA GLU A 67 4.17 -5.84 6.19
C GLU A 67 2.96 -6.74 5.91
N ALA A 68 2.03 -6.30 5.07
CA ALA A 68 0.84 -7.09 4.73
C ALA A 68 1.19 -8.42 4.04
N LEU A 69 2.14 -8.40 3.08
CA LEU A 69 2.65 -9.59 2.39
C LEU A 69 3.44 -10.52 3.30
N ALA A 70 4.11 -9.99 4.33
CA ALA A 70 4.76 -10.78 5.38
C ALA A 70 3.76 -11.46 6.34
N GLY A 71 2.45 -11.21 6.16
CA GLY A 71 1.40 -11.74 7.02
C GLY A 71 1.15 -10.89 8.27
N GLU A 72 1.87 -9.78 8.42
CA GLU A 72 1.76 -8.87 9.55
C GLU A 72 0.55 -7.94 9.41
N VAL A 73 0.16 -7.32 10.53
CA VAL A 73 -0.74 -6.17 10.53
C VAL A 73 0.13 -4.93 10.35
N PRO A 74 -0.06 -4.16 9.26
CA PRO A 74 0.78 -3.00 9.03
C PRO A 74 0.76 -2.00 10.18
N GLY A 75 1.92 -1.48 10.58
CA GLY A 75 2.05 -0.57 11.72
C GLY A 75 1.38 0.79 11.52
N TYR A 76 0.91 1.05 10.30
CA TYR A 76 0.14 2.24 9.95
C TYR A 76 -1.36 2.11 10.27
N LEU A 77 -1.86 0.90 10.52
CA LEU A 77 -3.23 0.62 10.99
C LEU A 77 -3.36 0.80 12.50
#